data_AF-A0A435YS60-F1
#
_entry.id   AF-A0A435YS60-F1
#
_cell.length_a   1.000
_cell.length_b   1.000
_cell.length_c   1.000
_cell.angle_alpha   90.00
_cell.angle_beta   90.00
_cell.angle_gamma   90.00
#
_symmetry.space_group_name_H-M   'P 1'
#
loop_
_entity.id
_entity.type
_entity.pdbx_description
1 polymer ?
#
loop_
_entity_poly.entity_id
_entity_poly.type
_entity_poly.pdbx_seq_one_letter_code
_entity_poly.pdbx_strand_id
1 'polypeptide(L)'
;MTLLRRHFLVLLLIAGALSLGVYMSGGRESGAMEQSALPAAENLPDYLRPKKDPASGTIFVRITKPGILGSGITCGRNYCSHRYSSAQAWNADQSLFLIANGCGGMCFLDGRTYVPMFRRDRSTECEWHPKDPNLMICVGGRRISTWAPRTDHEEVVFVSSAYDDLQFGPYKGNPSLDGNRIAVLATRNDGKAVVFGYDLRLQRKFADIDLAQLPGTTHYCSISPLGINILCFQELPDGNEPSFIFSIDGALRQKWAEHHRPGHGDMTIDADGSEIYVGISKSDPDKYQVIKRRLGDGKVTALMKYGEAQHASLRSLDRPGWVFVSYAGIPAEVSKHKDWAPYSQQVVALRTDGSGEVRRIVNTLNAPFDYWSETHASPSPDGSQIVWSSNWGVPGGPVYDFVARVEWPRS
;
A
#
# COMPACT_ATOMS: atom_id res chain seq x y z
N MET A 1 39.76 31.14 11.00
CA MET A 1 39.85 30.73 9.58
C MET A 1 39.09 29.43 9.40
N THR A 2 37.94 29.57 8.78
CA THR A 2 36.88 28.59 8.50
C THR A 2 37.21 27.73 7.29
N LEU A 3 36.74 26.47 7.27
CA LEU A 3 36.37 25.68 6.08
C LEU A 3 35.67 24.39 6.55
N LEU A 4 34.37 24.48 6.85
CA LEU A 4 33.23 23.94 6.07
C LEU A 4 33.30 22.43 5.77
N ARG A 5 32.70 21.63 6.67
CA ARG A 5 32.13 20.32 6.35
C ARG A 5 30.91 20.52 5.45
N ARG A 6 30.97 20.04 4.20
CA ARG A 6 29.81 19.95 3.31
C ARG A 6 28.95 18.75 3.74
N HIS A 7 27.79 19.04 4.32
CA HIS A 7 26.70 18.08 4.46
C HIS A 7 26.08 17.86 3.08
N PHE A 8 26.11 16.62 2.58
CA PHE A 8 25.29 16.21 1.46
C PHE A 8 23.86 16.03 1.97
N LEU A 9 22.99 16.96 1.58
CA LEU A 9 21.54 16.87 1.74
C LEU A 9 21.03 15.92 0.65
N VAL A 10 20.75 14.66 1.00
CA VAL A 10 20.04 13.75 0.10
C VAL A 10 18.56 14.13 0.20
N LEU A 11 18.03 14.78 -0.84
CA LEU A 11 16.59 14.93 -1.01
C LEU A 11 15.99 13.53 -1.22
N LEU A 12 15.22 13.04 -0.24
CA LEU A 12 14.24 12.00 -0.50
C LEU A 12 13.15 12.61 -1.40
N LEU A 13 13.24 12.32 -2.70
CA LEU A 13 12.11 12.46 -3.62
C LEU A 13 11.14 11.32 -3.31
N ILE A 14 10.19 11.59 -2.41
CA ILE A 14 8.96 10.81 -2.34
C ILE A 14 8.21 11.14 -3.63
N ALA A 15 8.12 10.18 -4.54
CA ALA A 15 7.28 10.27 -5.73
C ALA A 15 5.81 10.31 -5.29
N GLY A 16 5.34 11.49 -4.90
CA GLY A 16 3.92 11.80 -4.89
C GLY A 16 3.50 11.95 -6.34
N ALA A 17 2.54 11.14 -6.78
CA ALA A 17 1.84 11.38 -8.02
C ALA A 17 1.18 12.76 -7.92
N LEU A 18 1.83 13.78 -8.48
CA LEU A 18 1.25 15.08 -8.75
C LEU A 18 0.35 14.92 -9.97
N SER A 19 -0.84 14.36 -9.77
CA SER A 19 -1.92 14.54 -10.71
C SER A 19 -2.29 16.03 -10.71
N LEU A 20 -1.71 16.78 -11.65
CA LEU A 20 -2.19 18.10 -12.08
C LEU A 20 -3.55 17.91 -12.79
N GLY A 21 -4.57 17.55 -12.01
CA GLY A 21 -5.94 17.78 -12.39
C GLY A 21 -6.18 19.28 -12.33
N VAL A 22 -6.20 19.94 -13.49
CA VAL A 22 -6.67 21.31 -13.62
C VAL A 22 -8.14 21.32 -13.20
N TYR A 23 -8.42 21.63 -11.93
CA TYR A 23 -9.72 22.11 -11.51
C TYR A 23 -9.91 23.50 -12.13
N MET A 24 -10.58 23.54 -13.28
CA MET A 24 -11.15 24.78 -13.79
C MET A 24 -12.20 25.24 -12.78
N SER A 25 -11.85 26.27 -12.00
CA SER A 25 -12.75 26.99 -11.11
C SER A 25 -13.78 27.75 -11.95
N GLY A 26 -14.89 27.09 -12.27
CA GLY A 26 -16.11 27.76 -12.69
C GLY A 26 -16.70 28.51 -11.49
N GLY A 27 -16.46 29.82 -11.42
CA GLY A 27 -17.04 30.68 -10.41
C GLY A 27 -18.56 30.63 -10.43
N ARG A 28 -19.14 30.17 -9.32
CA ARG A 28 -20.51 30.52 -8.93
C ARG A 28 -20.46 30.83 -7.45
N GLU A 29 -20.86 32.05 -7.13
CA GLU A 29 -20.91 32.63 -5.79
C GLU A 29 -21.53 31.63 -4.81
N SER A 30 -20.74 31.24 -3.81
CA SER A 30 -21.19 30.40 -2.71
C SER A 30 -22.14 31.22 -1.85
N GLY A 31 -23.44 30.98 -2.01
CA GLY A 31 -24.40 31.20 -0.94
C GLY A 31 -23.92 30.41 0.29
N ALA A 32 -23.78 31.10 1.41
CA ALA A 32 -23.43 30.51 2.68
C ALA A 32 -24.49 29.46 3.07
N MET A 33 -24.22 28.20 2.74
CA MET A 33 -24.86 27.07 3.38
C MET A 33 -24.02 26.77 4.61
N GLU A 34 -24.65 26.89 5.78
CA GLU A 34 -24.16 26.45 7.09
C GLU A 34 -23.37 25.15 6.95
N GLN A 35 -22.06 25.29 6.90
CA GLN A 35 -21.15 24.26 7.36
C GLN A 35 -21.50 24.07 8.83
N SER A 36 -22.27 23.03 9.11
CA SER A 36 -22.31 22.43 10.43
C SER A 36 -20.87 22.07 10.81
N ALA A 37 -20.17 23.04 11.40
CA ALA A 37 -18.85 22.92 11.95
C ALA A 37 -18.96 22.15 13.27
N LEU A 38 -18.65 20.85 13.30
CA LEU A 38 -18.71 20.00 14.51
C LEU A 38 -17.75 18.79 14.34
N PRO A 39 -17.36 18.04 15.39
CA PRO A 39 -16.42 18.32 16.47
C PRO A 39 -15.41 17.14 16.56
N ALA A 40 -14.65 16.89 15.50
CA ALA A 40 -13.94 15.61 15.38
C ALA A 40 -12.73 15.49 16.34
N ALA A 41 -12.07 16.61 16.68
CA ALA A 41 -10.98 16.63 17.65
C ALA A 41 -11.42 16.19 19.07
N GLU A 42 -12.65 16.47 19.48
CA GLU A 42 -13.15 16.17 20.85
C GLU A 42 -13.32 14.67 21.13
N ASN A 43 -13.28 13.83 20.08
CA ASN A 43 -13.53 12.40 20.17
C ASN A 43 -12.37 11.54 19.66
N LEU A 44 -11.19 12.11 19.43
CA LEU A 44 -9.99 11.35 19.07
C LEU A 44 -9.63 10.39 20.21
N PRO A 45 -9.57 9.05 19.99
CA PRO A 45 -9.15 8.12 21.03
C PRO A 45 -7.79 8.48 21.62
N ASP A 46 -7.63 8.35 22.93
CA ASP A 46 -6.32 8.43 23.56
C ASP A 46 -5.37 7.35 23.00
N TYR A 47 -4.09 7.68 22.97
CA TYR A 47 -3.04 6.76 22.50
C TYR A 47 -3.09 5.45 23.29
N LEU A 48 -3.17 4.32 22.57
CA LEU A 48 -3.29 2.96 23.12
C LEU A 48 -4.52 2.72 24.01
N ARG A 49 -5.57 3.56 23.89
CA ARG A 49 -6.86 3.32 24.57
C ARG A 49 -7.90 2.77 23.60
N PRO A 50 -8.48 1.58 23.87
CA PRO A 50 -9.51 1.01 23.02
C PRO A 50 -10.73 1.92 22.93
N LYS A 51 -11.30 2.03 21.73
CA LYS A 51 -12.58 2.69 21.45
C LYS A 51 -13.45 1.75 20.63
N LYS A 52 -14.77 1.83 20.84
CA LYS A 52 -15.76 1.10 20.04
C LYS A 52 -16.31 2.01 18.95
N ASP A 53 -16.28 1.57 17.71
CA ASP A 53 -16.97 2.26 16.62
C ASP A 53 -18.49 2.08 16.80
N PRO A 54 -19.27 3.17 16.94
CA PRO A 54 -20.70 3.06 17.19
C PRO A 54 -21.49 2.43 16.03
N ALA A 55 -20.99 2.51 14.79
CA ALA A 55 -21.72 1.99 13.63
C ALA A 55 -21.51 0.48 13.42
N SER A 56 -20.26 0.01 13.50
CA SER A 56 -19.92 -1.41 13.30
C SER A 56 -19.91 -2.22 14.60
N GLY A 57 -19.73 -1.56 15.75
CA GLY A 57 -19.43 -2.21 17.02
C GLY A 57 -18.00 -2.70 17.16
N THR A 58 -17.15 -2.51 16.14
CA THR A 58 -15.75 -2.94 16.12
C THR A 58 -14.93 -2.19 17.16
N ILE A 59 -14.05 -2.92 17.85
CA ILE A 59 -13.06 -2.32 18.75
C ILE A 59 -11.84 -1.93 17.93
N PHE A 60 -11.37 -0.70 18.14
CA PHE A 60 -10.15 -0.20 17.56
C PHE A 60 -9.31 0.60 18.55
N VAL A 61 -8.07 0.89 18.20
CA VAL A 61 -7.14 1.66 19.04
C VAL A 61 -6.33 2.62 18.16
N ARG A 62 -6.00 3.81 18.67
CA ARG A 62 -5.02 4.70 18.03
C ARG A 62 -3.61 4.27 18.43
N ILE A 63 -2.75 4.00 17.44
CA ILE A 63 -1.41 3.44 17.64
C ILE A 63 -0.26 4.42 17.35
N THR A 64 -0.56 5.64 16.90
CA THR A 64 0.44 6.70 16.78
C THR A 64 -0.07 8.04 17.34
N LYS A 65 0.88 8.91 17.73
CA LYS A 65 0.65 10.30 18.15
C LYS A 65 1.91 11.11 17.86
N PRO A 66 1.83 12.43 17.59
CA PRO A 66 2.99 13.29 17.50
C PRO A 66 3.88 13.23 18.74
N GLY A 67 5.21 13.30 18.51
CA GLY A 67 6.20 13.29 19.57
C GLY A 67 6.63 11.88 19.99
N ILE A 68 7.13 11.77 21.22
CA ILE A 68 7.78 10.55 21.72
C ILE A 68 6.72 9.46 22.00
N LEU A 69 6.93 8.28 21.40
CA LEU A 69 6.14 7.08 21.72
C LEU A 69 6.84 6.21 22.78
N GLY A 70 8.18 6.12 22.72
CA GLY A 70 8.99 5.26 23.58
C GLY A 70 10.03 4.47 22.77
N SER A 71 10.99 3.83 23.43
CA SER A 71 11.95 2.90 22.80
C SER A 71 12.71 3.49 21.59
N GLY A 72 13.04 4.78 21.65
CA GLY A 72 13.72 5.51 20.57
C GLY A 72 12.84 5.89 19.38
N ILE A 73 11.52 5.68 19.46
CA ILE A 73 10.53 6.03 18.44
C ILE A 73 9.93 7.41 18.75
N THR A 74 10.04 8.32 17.79
CA THR A 74 9.44 9.65 17.81
C THR A 74 8.70 9.87 16.51
N CYS A 75 7.42 10.17 16.60
CA CYS A 75 6.57 10.49 15.46
C CYS A 75 6.64 11.98 15.12
N GLY A 76 6.60 12.28 13.83
CA GLY A 76 6.49 13.63 13.28
C GLY A 76 5.19 14.32 13.67
N ARG A 77 5.14 15.64 13.45
CA ARG A 77 3.97 16.46 13.79
C ARG A 77 2.79 16.29 12.83
N ASN A 78 3.08 16.00 11.55
CA ASN A 78 2.06 16.00 10.49
C ASN A 78 1.49 14.60 10.23
N TYR A 79 2.33 13.57 10.30
CA TYR A 79 1.90 12.19 10.08
C TYR A 79 2.85 11.22 10.76
N CYS A 80 2.34 10.05 11.13
CA CYS A 80 3.12 8.89 11.56
C CYS A 80 2.31 7.62 11.28
N SER A 81 2.68 6.88 10.24
CA SER A 81 1.85 5.79 9.70
C SER A 81 2.66 4.60 9.17
N HIS A 82 1.98 3.48 9.01
CA HIS A 82 2.40 2.35 8.19
C HIS A 82 2.62 2.82 6.74
N ARG A 83 3.31 1.98 5.96
CA ARG A 83 3.86 2.38 4.67
C ARG A 83 2.78 2.72 3.64
N TYR A 84 1.90 1.77 3.33
CA TYR A 84 0.83 1.91 2.34
C TYR A 84 -0.16 0.74 2.42
N SER A 85 -1.27 0.80 1.68
CA SER A 85 -2.30 -0.25 1.65
C SER A 85 -1.79 -1.58 1.08
N SER A 86 -0.95 -1.55 0.04
CA SER A 86 -0.33 -2.75 -0.56
C SER A 86 0.96 -3.19 0.14
N ALA A 87 1.30 -2.60 1.30
CA ALA A 87 2.44 -2.95 2.12
C ALA A 87 1.97 -3.78 3.33
N GLN A 88 2.67 -4.86 3.64
CA GLN A 88 2.35 -5.61 4.85
C GLN A 88 2.84 -4.83 6.09
N ALA A 89 1.93 -4.46 7.00
CA ALA A 89 2.32 -3.74 8.22
C ALA A 89 2.81 -4.68 9.35
N TRP A 90 2.26 -5.90 9.44
CA TRP A 90 2.69 -6.93 10.40
C TRP A 90 3.67 -7.92 9.77
N ASN A 91 4.59 -8.46 10.57
CA ASN A 91 5.33 -9.65 10.14
C ASN A 91 4.42 -10.91 10.13
N ALA A 92 4.93 -12.02 9.60
CA ALA A 92 4.14 -13.24 9.34
C ALA A 92 3.37 -13.79 10.56
N ASP A 93 3.97 -13.74 11.76
CA ASP A 93 3.35 -14.22 13.01
C ASP A 93 2.64 -13.11 13.82
N GLN A 94 2.63 -11.89 13.28
CA GLN A 94 2.07 -10.68 13.89
C GLN A 94 2.68 -10.34 15.25
N SER A 95 3.93 -10.76 15.52
CA SER A 95 4.67 -10.37 16.71
C SER A 95 5.31 -8.97 16.59
N LEU A 96 5.47 -8.45 15.37
CA LEU A 96 5.93 -7.09 15.08
C LEU A 96 4.94 -6.36 14.18
N PHE A 97 4.87 -5.05 14.38
CA PHE A 97 4.15 -4.10 13.55
C PHE A 97 5.07 -2.95 13.14
N LEU A 98 5.04 -2.54 11.87
CA LEU A 98 5.93 -1.54 11.31
C LEU A 98 5.21 -0.21 11.02
N ILE A 99 5.70 0.86 11.64
CA ILE A 99 5.51 2.25 11.21
C ILE A 99 6.74 2.67 10.40
N ALA A 100 6.54 3.15 9.18
CA ALA A 100 7.63 3.50 8.25
C ALA A 100 7.60 4.97 7.82
N ASN A 101 6.45 5.62 7.91
CA ASN A 101 6.28 7.02 7.51
C ASN A 101 6.29 7.93 8.74
N GLY A 102 7.05 9.02 8.66
CA GLY A 102 7.02 10.08 9.66
C GLY A 102 7.69 9.76 11.00
N CYS A 103 8.41 8.62 11.12
CA CYS A 103 9.07 8.23 12.36
C CYS A 103 10.63 8.23 12.29
N GLY A 104 11.19 8.68 11.15
CA GLY A 104 12.64 8.85 10.97
C GLY A 104 13.43 7.54 10.90
N GLY A 105 12.89 6.50 10.25
CA GLY A 105 13.49 5.18 10.09
C GLY A 105 12.41 4.11 10.02
N MET A 106 12.73 2.89 10.45
CA MET A 106 11.77 1.80 10.63
C MET A 106 11.45 1.64 12.12
N CYS A 107 10.19 1.85 12.48
CA CYS A 107 9.73 1.90 13.87
C CYS A 107 8.88 0.68 14.17
N PHE A 108 9.40 -0.21 15.01
CA PHE A 108 8.78 -1.49 15.32
C PHE A 108 8.02 -1.40 16.64
N LEU A 109 6.73 -1.71 16.57
CA LEU A 109 5.83 -1.85 17.70
C LEU A 109 5.55 -3.34 17.93
N ASP A 110 5.09 -3.69 19.14
CA ASP A 110 4.57 -5.02 19.42
C ASP A 110 3.30 -5.24 18.58
N GLY A 111 3.24 -6.34 17.84
CA GLY A 111 2.18 -6.54 16.83
C GLY A 111 0.76 -6.76 17.40
N ARG A 112 0.60 -6.80 18.72
CA ARG A 112 -0.69 -7.04 19.39
C ARG A 112 -1.11 -5.87 20.30
N THR A 113 -0.18 -5.36 21.08
CA THR A 113 -0.39 -4.27 22.04
C THR A 113 -0.04 -2.90 21.44
N TYR A 114 0.73 -2.89 20.35
CA TYR A 114 1.24 -1.70 19.66
C TYR A 114 2.13 -0.80 20.52
N VAL A 115 2.67 -1.37 21.61
CA VAL A 115 3.66 -0.70 22.45
C VAL A 115 4.99 -0.60 21.68
N PRO A 116 5.66 0.56 21.66
CA PRO A 116 6.97 0.76 21.05
C PRO A 116 8.03 -0.24 21.53
N MET A 117 8.65 -0.98 20.59
CA MET A 117 9.69 -1.96 20.91
C MET A 117 11.09 -1.45 20.60
N PHE A 118 11.33 -1.00 19.36
CA PHE A 118 12.63 -0.48 18.94
C PHE A 118 12.55 0.28 17.61
N ARG A 119 13.54 1.14 17.35
CA ARG A 119 13.75 1.81 16.06
C ARG A 119 15.01 1.29 15.38
N ARG A 120 15.00 1.28 14.05
CA ARG A 120 16.19 1.07 13.20
C ARG A 120 16.36 2.25 12.26
N ASP A 121 17.58 2.77 12.19
CA ASP A 121 17.94 3.84 11.26
C ASP A 121 18.26 3.23 9.89
N ARG A 122 17.21 2.92 9.15
CA ARG A 122 17.28 2.24 7.85
C ARG A 122 16.35 2.93 6.88
N SER A 123 16.91 3.27 5.71
CA SER A 123 16.21 3.93 4.59
C SER A 123 16.12 3.05 3.35
N THR A 124 16.78 1.90 3.33
CA THR A 124 16.65 0.90 2.25
C THR A 124 15.24 0.35 2.19
N GLU A 125 14.71 0.15 0.98
CA GLU A 125 13.39 -0.45 0.78
C GLU A 125 13.39 -1.90 1.26
N CYS A 126 12.49 -2.23 2.18
CA CYS A 126 12.36 -3.56 2.76
C CYS A 126 10.89 -3.95 2.93
N GLU A 127 10.56 -5.19 2.58
CA GLU A 127 9.25 -5.80 2.84
C GLU A 127 9.40 -7.02 3.75
N TRP A 128 8.38 -7.30 4.57
CA TRP A 128 8.37 -8.53 5.38
C TRP A 128 8.46 -9.78 4.51
N HIS A 129 9.23 -10.77 4.96
CA HIS A 129 9.13 -12.10 4.40
C HIS A 129 7.75 -12.68 4.76
N PRO A 130 6.92 -13.14 3.78
CA PRO A 130 5.53 -13.53 4.05
C PRO A 130 5.35 -14.72 5.00
N LYS A 131 6.40 -15.54 5.16
CA LYS A 131 6.36 -16.79 5.94
C LYS A 131 7.40 -16.86 7.08
N ASP A 132 8.37 -15.94 7.09
CA ASP A 132 9.41 -15.93 8.12
C ASP A 132 9.26 -14.65 8.94
N PRO A 133 8.76 -14.72 10.19
CA PRO A 133 8.51 -13.54 10.99
C PRO A 133 9.78 -12.81 11.42
N ASN A 134 10.96 -13.41 11.26
CA ASN A 134 12.22 -12.83 11.68
C ASN A 134 12.86 -11.97 10.59
N LEU A 135 12.45 -12.10 9.33
CA LEU A 135 13.17 -11.54 8.19
C LEU A 135 12.33 -10.51 7.41
N MET A 136 13.04 -9.51 6.91
CA MET A 136 12.60 -8.65 5.81
C MET A 136 13.52 -8.89 4.61
N ILE A 137 12.97 -8.72 3.41
CA ILE A 137 13.69 -8.74 2.13
C ILE A 137 13.95 -7.29 1.74
N CYS A 138 15.20 -6.95 1.46
CA CYS A 138 15.62 -5.59 1.22
C CYS A 138 16.37 -5.46 -0.10
N VAL A 139 16.10 -4.36 -0.80
CA VAL A 139 16.73 -4.04 -2.08
C VAL A 139 17.16 -2.59 -2.05
N GLY A 140 18.40 -2.32 -2.42
CA GLY A 140 18.90 -0.96 -2.49
C GLY A 140 20.30 -0.85 -3.03
N GLY A 141 20.56 0.23 -3.76
CA GLY A 141 21.87 0.54 -4.31
C GLY A 141 22.33 -0.54 -5.29
N ARG A 142 23.19 -1.47 -4.83
CA ARG A 142 23.71 -2.58 -5.64
C ARG A 142 23.46 -3.95 -5.01
N ARG A 143 22.59 -4.04 -4.01
CA ARG A 143 22.44 -5.23 -3.17
C ARG A 143 20.99 -5.68 -3.05
N ILE A 144 20.85 -6.99 -2.91
CA ILE A 144 19.66 -7.65 -2.37
C ILE A 144 20.11 -8.37 -1.11
N SER A 145 19.36 -8.22 -0.03
CA SER A 145 19.65 -8.82 1.27
C SER A 145 18.39 -9.31 1.97
N THR A 146 18.57 -10.24 2.90
CA THR A 146 17.62 -10.46 3.98
C THR A 146 18.13 -9.75 5.23
N TRP A 147 17.21 -9.27 6.07
CA TRP A 147 17.57 -8.53 7.28
C TRP A 147 16.64 -8.92 8.43
N ALA A 148 17.23 -9.18 9.58
CA ALA A 148 16.53 -9.53 10.81
C ALA A 148 16.38 -8.29 11.71
N PRO A 149 15.20 -7.62 11.77
CA PRO A 149 15.09 -6.33 12.44
C PRO A 149 15.39 -6.38 13.95
N ARG A 150 15.02 -7.49 14.61
CA ARG A 150 15.23 -7.67 16.06
C ARG A 150 16.70 -7.64 16.44
N THR A 151 17.55 -8.33 15.68
CA THR A 151 19.00 -8.44 15.93
C THR A 151 19.82 -7.43 15.14
N ASP A 152 19.20 -6.75 14.18
CA ASP A 152 19.85 -5.87 13.21
C ASP A 152 20.89 -6.58 12.32
N HIS A 153 20.73 -7.89 12.14
CA HIS A 153 21.63 -8.71 11.33
C HIS A 153 21.19 -8.70 9.86
N GLU A 154 22.10 -8.37 8.95
CA GLU A 154 21.87 -8.40 7.51
C GLU A 154 22.69 -9.50 6.84
N GLU A 155 22.04 -10.26 5.95
CA GLU A 155 22.68 -11.23 5.07
C GLU A 155 22.51 -10.79 3.62
N VAL A 156 23.62 -10.50 2.95
CA VAL A 156 23.61 -10.10 1.54
C VAL A 156 23.56 -11.34 0.66
N VAL A 157 22.50 -11.47 -0.14
CA VAL A 157 22.29 -12.60 -1.05
C VAL A 157 22.67 -12.28 -2.49
N PHE A 158 22.77 -10.99 -2.83
CA PHE A 158 23.20 -10.52 -4.15
C PHE A 158 23.99 -9.22 -4.05
N VAL A 159 25.09 -9.13 -4.79
CA VAL A 159 25.80 -7.88 -5.06
C VAL A 159 26.04 -7.78 -6.55
N SER A 160 25.64 -6.66 -7.15
CA SER A 160 25.87 -6.42 -8.57
C SER A 160 27.08 -5.52 -8.82
N SER A 161 27.86 -5.87 -9.83
CA SER A 161 28.78 -4.95 -10.53
C SER A 161 28.25 -4.49 -11.89
N ALA A 162 27.17 -5.11 -12.39
CA ALA A 162 26.58 -4.87 -13.72
C ALA A 162 25.41 -3.87 -13.70
N TYR A 163 24.91 -3.56 -12.50
CA TYR A 163 23.72 -2.77 -12.26
C TYR A 163 23.97 -1.79 -11.12
N ASP A 164 23.25 -0.69 -11.15
CA ASP A 164 23.10 0.27 -10.09
C ASP A 164 21.62 0.64 -9.89
N ASP A 165 21.37 1.37 -8.80
CA ASP A 165 20.03 1.78 -8.38
C ASP A 165 19.00 0.64 -8.37
N LEU A 166 19.35 -0.47 -7.70
CA LEU A 166 18.41 -1.55 -7.46
C LEU A 166 17.27 -1.05 -6.56
N GLN A 167 16.04 -1.25 -7.02
CA GLN A 167 14.81 -0.82 -6.35
C GLN A 167 13.84 -1.99 -6.19
N PHE A 168 13.13 -2.04 -5.05
CA PHE A 168 12.14 -3.07 -4.77
C PHE A 168 10.76 -2.62 -5.28
N GLY A 169 10.61 -2.54 -6.60
CA GLY A 169 9.36 -2.11 -7.20
C GLY A 169 8.94 -0.75 -6.67
N PRO A 170 9.75 0.30 -6.89
CA PRO A 170 9.86 1.50 -6.04
C PRO A 170 8.60 1.80 -5.22
N TYR A 171 8.73 1.67 -3.90
CA TYR A 171 7.67 1.84 -2.90
C TYR A 171 6.37 1.01 -3.06
N LYS A 172 6.29 0.03 -3.97
CA LYS A 172 5.11 -0.82 -4.23
C LYS A 172 5.43 -2.29 -4.55
N GLY A 173 6.71 -2.67 -4.53
CA GLY A 173 7.14 -4.05 -4.69
C GLY A 173 6.72 -4.90 -3.51
N ASN A 174 6.45 -6.16 -3.80
CA ASN A 174 6.19 -7.18 -2.80
C ASN A 174 6.92 -8.47 -3.23
N PRO A 175 7.26 -9.37 -2.30
CA PRO A 175 7.74 -10.71 -2.65
C PRO A 175 6.60 -11.63 -3.10
N SER A 176 6.95 -12.75 -3.71
CA SER A 176 6.04 -13.88 -3.93
C SER A 176 5.50 -14.41 -2.59
N LEU A 177 4.37 -15.11 -2.61
CA LEU A 177 3.67 -15.59 -1.42
C LEU A 177 4.51 -16.53 -0.54
N ASP A 178 5.46 -17.25 -1.16
CA ASP A 178 6.42 -18.10 -0.47
C ASP A 178 7.67 -17.34 0.03
N GLY A 179 7.82 -16.06 -0.34
CA GLY A 179 8.94 -15.20 0.01
C GLY A 179 10.22 -15.42 -0.80
N ASN A 180 10.21 -16.36 -1.75
CA ASN A 180 11.45 -16.76 -2.45
C ASN A 180 11.78 -15.90 -3.66
N ARG A 181 10.85 -15.12 -4.19
CA ARG A 181 11.06 -14.36 -5.43
C ARG A 181 10.65 -12.91 -5.28
N ILE A 182 11.40 -12.04 -5.94
CA ILE A 182 11.14 -10.61 -6.05
C ILE A 182 11.35 -10.15 -7.49
N ALA A 183 10.72 -9.03 -7.86
CA ALA A 183 11.04 -8.28 -9.06
C ALA A 183 11.89 -7.07 -8.66
N VAL A 184 12.99 -6.85 -9.36
CA VAL A 184 13.95 -5.78 -9.07
C VAL A 184 14.06 -4.89 -10.30
N LEU A 185 13.73 -3.61 -10.14
CA LEU A 185 14.09 -2.60 -11.13
C LEU A 185 15.54 -2.22 -10.89
N ALA A 186 16.26 -1.97 -11.98
CA ALA A 186 17.64 -1.52 -11.91
C ALA A 186 18.02 -0.72 -13.14
N THR A 187 19.06 0.09 -12.99
CA THR A 187 19.79 0.67 -14.12
C THR A 187 20.98 -0.24 -14.43
N ARG A 188 21.13 -0.65 -15.69
CA ARG A 188 22.30 -1.40 -16.14
C ARG A 188 23.44 -0.42 -16.43
N ASN A 189 24.69 -0.86 -16.32
CA ASN A 189 25.86 0.01 -16.52
C ASN A 189 25.94 0.71 -17.89
N ASP A 190 25.21 0.24 -18.91
CA ASP A 190 25.08 0.91 -20.21
C ASP A 190 23.94 1.95 -20.25
N GLY A 191 23.36 2.28 -19.11
CA GLY A 191 22.31 3.28 -18.93
C GLY A 191 20.88 2.78 -19.16
N LYS A 192 20.68 1.49 -19.47
CA LYS A 192 19.35 0.94 -19.72
C LYS A 192 18.60 0.61 -18.45
N ALA A 193 17.34 1.05 -18.36
CA ALA A 193 16.41 0.59 -17.33
C ALA A 193 15.95 -0.84 -17.64
N VAL A 194 16.05 -1.72 -16.65
CA VAL A 194 15.62 -3.12 -16.74
C VAL A 194 14.81 -3.51 -15.52
N VAL A 195 13.99 -4.55 -15.68
CA VAL A 195 13.46 -5.31 -14.56
C VAL A 195 13.88 -6.77 -14.70
N PHE A 196 14.18 -7.43 -13.59
CA PHE A 196 14.45 -8.86 -13.57
C PHE A 196 13.83 -9.52 -12.34
N GLY A 197 13.47 -10.80 -12.47
CA GLY A 197 13.18 -11.64 -11.31
C GLY A 197 14.46 -12.03 -10.58
N TYR A 198 14.41 -12.16 -9.27
CA TYR A 198 15.47 -12.75 -8.46
C TYR A 198 14.90 -13.80 -7.52
N ASP A 199 15.47 -15.01 -7.53
CA ASP A 199 15.14 -16.10 -6.63
C ASP A 199 16.12 -16.07 -5.44
N LEU A 200 15.64 -15.68 -4.26
CA LEU A 200 16.42 -15.57 -3.03
C LEU A 200 16.92 -16.92 -2.54
N ARG A 201 16.12 -17.98 -2.71
CA ARG A 201 16.46 -19.32 -2.24
C ARG A 201 17.55 -19.95 -3.10
N LEU A 202 17.43 -19.84 -4.42
CA LEU A 202 18.45 -20.34 -5.35
C LEU A 202 19.59 -19.34 -5.57
N GLN A 203 19.49 -18.15 -4.98
CA GLN A 203 20.37 -17.00 -5.23
C GLN A 203 20.61 -16.75 -6.72
N ARG A 204 19.53 -16.83 -7.50
CA ARG A 204 19.58 -16.85 -8.96
C ARG A 204 18.77 -15.72 -9.56
N LYS A 205 19.45 -14.90 -10.35
CA LYS A 205 18.84 -13.88 -11.19
C LYS A 205 18.23 -14.50 -12.47
N PHE A 206 17.06 -14.01 -12.87
CA PHE A 206 16.43 -14.29 -14.16
C PHE A 206 16.89 -13.32 -15.24
N ALA A 207 16.52 -13.57 -16.50
CA ALA A 207 16.87 -12.72 -17.62
C ALA A 207 16.39 -11.27 -17.42
N ASP A 208 17.13 -10.32 -17.99
CA ASP A 208 16.69 -8.92 -18.03
C ASP A 208 15.50 -8.76 -18.96
N ILE A 209 14.53 -7.96 -18.52
CA ILE A 209 13.48 -7.41 -19.35
C ILE A 209 13.85 -5.95 -19.63
N ASP A 210 14.18 -5.64 -20.89
CA ASP A 210 14.47 -4.27 -21.32
C ASP A 210 13.19 -3.42 -21.22
N LEU A 211 13.18 -2.42 -20.34
CA LEU A 211 12.00 -1.59 -20.13
C LEU A 211 11.81 -0.54 -21.25
N ALA A 212 12.82 -0.30 -22.08
CA ALA A 212 12.69 0.59 -23.24
C ALA A 212 11.73 0.06 -24.30
N GLN A 213 11.32 -1.21 -24.22
CA GLN A 213 10.28 -1.77 -25.07
C GLN A 213 8.86 -1.34 -24.67
N LEU A 214 8.69 -0.79 -23.46
CA LEU A 214 7.41 -0.30 -22.96
C LEU A 214 7.23 1.18 -23.30
N PRO A 215 6.00 1.63 -23.56
CA PRO A 215 5.72 3.05 -23.76
C PRO A 215 5.81 3.82 -22.43
N GLY A 216 6.29 5.06 -22.49
CA GLY A 216 6.33 5.95 -21.34
C GLY A 216 7.46 5.65 -20.36
N THR A 217 7.26 6.00 -19.09
CA THR A 217 8.18 5.76 -17.99
C THR A 217 7.67 4.64 -17.11
N THR A 218 8.55 3.73 -16.68
CA THR A 218 8.16 2.68 -15.73
C THR A 218 8.03 3.28 -14.34
N HIS A 219 6.81 3.26 -13.79
CA HIS A 219 6.55 3.79 -12.45
C HIS A 219 6.97 2.78 -11.38
N TYR A 220 6.51 1.54 -11.47
CA TYR A 220 6.95 0.44 -10.60
C TYR A 220 6.70 -0.91 -11.26
N CYS A 221 7.40 -1.95 -10.80
CA CYS A 221 7.07 -3.34 -11.10
C CYS A 221 7.06 -4.19 -9.83
N SER A 222 6.25 -5.24 -9.79
CA SER A 222 6.19 -6.17 -8.67
C SER A 222 6.06 -7.61 -9.16
N ILE A 223 6.57 -8.55 -8.38
CA ILE A 223 6.40 -9.98 -8.67
C ILE A 223 4.98 -10.40 -8.31
N SER A 224 4.43 -11.32 -9.07
CA SER A 224 3.13 -11.91 -8.78
C SER A 224 3.20 -12.89 -7.59
N PRO A 225 2.08 -13.19 -6.92
CA PRO A 225 2.05 -14.07 -5.74
C PRO A 225 2.68 -15.46 -5.94
N LEU A 226 2.52 -16.08 -7.11
CA LEU A 226 3.14 -17.37 -7.45
C LEU A 226 4.61 -17.24 -7.89
N GLY A 227 5.14 -16.02 -8.00
CA GLY A 227 6.52 -15.79 -8.40
C GLY A 227 6.81 -16.17 -9.86
N ILE A 228 5.80 -16.15 -10.73
CA ILE A 228 5.93 -16.56 -12.14
C ILE A 228 5.65 -15.42 -13.12
N ASN A 229 5.10 -14.30 -12.66
CA ASN A 229 4.85 -13.11 -13.46
C ASN A 229 5.47 -11.85 -12.81
N ILE A 230 5.81 -10.88 -13.64
CA ILE A 230 6.23 -9.52 -13.26
C ILE A 230 5.19 -8.56 -13.85
N LEU A 231 4.52 -7.81 -12.99
CA LEU A 231 3.57 -6.76 -13.37
C LEU A 231 4.28 -5.42 -13.29
N CYS A 232 4.28 -4.65 -14.38
CA CYS A 232 4.86 -3.30 -14.46
C CYS A 232 3.80 -2.26 -14.83
N PHE A 233 3.72 -1.18 -14.07
CA PHE A 233 2.92 0.01 -14.42
C PHE A 233 3.80 1.02 -15.15
N GLN A 234 3.26 1.60 -16.22
CA GLN A 234 3.86 2.74 -16.91
C GLN A 234 3.10 4.01 -16.60
N GLU A 235 3.74 5.15 -16.80
CA GLU A 235 3.14 6.47 -16.90
C GLU A 235 3.42 7.01 -18.30
N LEU A 236 2.36 7.30 -19.05
CA LEU A 236 2.46 7.87 -20.39
C LEU A 236 2.42 9.41 -20.31
N PRO A 237 2.94 10.12 -21.33
CA PRO A 237 2.96 11.59 -21.35
C PRO A 237 1.58 12.27 -21.25
N ASP A 238 0.50 11.55 -21.59
CA ASP A 238 -0.89 12.02 -21.49
C ASP A 238 -1.52 11.74 -20.11
N GLY A 239 -0.75 11.19 -19.17
CA GLY A 239 -1.21 10.78 -17.84
C GLY A 239 -1.91 9.42 -17.80
N ASN A 240 -2.00 8.71 -18.93
CA ASN A 240 -2.49 7.33 -18.93
C ASN A 240 -1.49 6.41 -18.21
N GLU A 241 -1.99 5.44 -17.45
CA GLU A 241 -1.17 4.55 -16.63
C GLU A 241 -1.50 3.08 -16.93
N PRO A 242 -1.00 2.55 -18.07
CA PRO A 242 -1.23 1.17 -18.47
C PRO A 242 -0.34 0.19 -17.68
N SER A 243 -0.68 -1.09 -17.74
CA SER A 243 0.10 -2.15 -17.10
C SER A 243 0.50 -3.25 -18.09
N PHE A 244 1.66 -3.84 -17.85
CA PHE A 244 2.24 -4.91 -18.66
C PHE A 244 2.61 -6.08 -17.77
N ILE A 245 2.23 -7.29 -18.18
CA ILE A 245 2.53 -8.52 -17.44
C ILE A 245 3.48 -9.35 -18.28
N PHE A 246 4.66 -9.60 -17.73
CA PHE A 246 5.64 -10.51 -18.28
C PHE A 246 5.65 -11.80 -17.47
N SER A 247 5.98 -12.94 -18.07
CA SER A 247 6.46 -14.07 -17.26
C SER A 247 7.81 -13.72 -16.65
N ILE A 248 8.20 -14.43 -15.58
CA ILE A 248 9.48 -14.21 -14.91
C ILE A 248 10.70 -14.37 -15.84
N ASP A 249 10.58 -15.17 -16.90
CA ASP A 249 11.63 -15.34 -17.93
C ASP A 249 11.62 -14.26 -19.03
N GLY A 250 10.74 -13.26 -18.93
CA GLY A 250 10.74 -12.07 -19.78
C GLY A 250 9.81 -12.06 -20.99
N ALA A 251 9.03 -13.13 -21.22
CA ALA A 251 8.01 -13.12 -22.28
C ALA A 251 6.80 -12.25 -21.87
N LEU A 252 6.44 -11.28 -22.72
CA LEU A 252 5.24 -10.46 -22.50
C LEU A 252 3.97 -11.32 -22.66
N ARG A 253 3.15 -11.39 -21.61
CA ARG A 253 1.92 -12.20 -21.54
C ARG A 253 0.68 -11.35 -21.79
N GLN A 254 0.63 -10.15 -21.23
CA GLN A 254 -0.54 -9.28 -21.34
C GLN A 254 -0.16 -7.80 -21.41
N LYS A 255 -1.06 -7.03 -22.04
CA LYS A 255 -1.05 -5.57 -22.10
C LYS A 255 -2.41 -5.05 -21.66
N TRP A 256 -2.43 -4.26 -20.60
CA TRP A 256 -3.61 -3.56 -20.10
C TRP A 256 -3.43 -2.08 -20.45
N ALA A 257 -3.93 -1.69 -21.62
CA ALA A 257 -3.64 -0.37 -22.19
C ALA A 257 -4.46 0.77 -21.54
N GLU A 258 -5.50 0.42 -20.78
CA GLU A 258 -6.42 1.38 -20.18
C GLU A 258 -5.81 2.02 -18.92
N HIS A 259 -6.18 3.28 -18.64
CA HIS A 259 -5.72 4.00 -17.46
C HIS A 259 -6.24 3.31 -16.20
N HIS A 260 -5.32 2.76 -15.40
CA HIS A 260 -5.63 2.21 -14.09
C HIS A 260 -6.87 1.30 -14.09
N ARG A 261 -6.84 0.23 -14.89
CA ARG A 261 -7.93 -0.75 -15.00
C ARG A 261 -7.50 -2.17 -14.61
N PRO A 262 -7.39 -2.45 -13.30
CA PRO A 262 -7.51 -1.52 -12.16
C PRO A 262 -6.18 -0.83 -11.77
N GLY A 263 -6.27 0.21 -10.95
CA GLY A 263 -5.16 0.80 -10.21
C GLY A 263 -5.42 0.84 -8.70
N HIS A 264 -4.49 1.41 -7.92
CA HIS A 264 -4.63 1.62 -6.47
C HIS A 264 -5.00 0.34 -5.70
N GLY A 265 -4.40 -0.77 -6.13
CA GLY A 265 -4.76 -2.08 -5.68
C GLY A 265 -3.55 -2.96 -5.43
N ASP A 266 -3.82 -4.26 -5.39
CA ASP A 266 -2.87 -5.25 -4.94
C ASP A 266 -3.10 -6.58 -5.67
N MET A 267 -2.18 -7.55 -5.50
CA MET A 267 -2.24 -8.88 -6.10
C MET A 267 -2.43 -9.99 -5.06
N THR A 268 -3.19 -11.03 -5.42
CA THR A 268 -3.32 -12.27 -4.64
C THR A 268 -3.63 -13.47 -5.53
N ILE A 269 -3.77 -14.64 -4.91
CA ILE A 269 -4.31 -15.86 -5.52
C ILE A 269 -5.79 -15.95 -5.18
N ASP A 270 -6.64 -16.07 -6.19
CA ASP A 270 -8.08 -16.26 -6.02
C ASP A 270 -8.40 -17.72 -5.65
N ALA A 271 -9.64 -17.99 -5.25
CA ALA A 271 -10.05 -19.34 -4.82
C ALA A 271 -9.89 -20.43 -5.91
N ASP A 272 -9.89 -20.04 -7.19
CA ASP A 272 -9.68 -20.94 -8.33
C ASP A 272 -8.19 -21.19 -8.65
N GLY A 273 -7.26 -20.63 -7.87
CA GLY A 273 -5.82 -20.72 -8.07
C GLY A 273 -5.25 -19.69 -9.06
N SER A 274 -6.09 -18.84 -9.66
CA SER A 274 -5.62 -17.78 -10.56
C SER A 274 -4.97 -16.63 -9.81
N GLU A 275 -3.91 -16.07 -10.37
CA GLU A 275 -3.39 -14.78 -9.90
C GLU A 275 -4.30 -13.64 -10.39
N ILE A 276 -4.71 -12.79 -9.47
CA ILE A 276 -5.58 -11.63 -9.72
C ILE A 276 -4.95 -10.36 -9.18
N TYR A 277 -5.23 -9.24 -9.84
CA TYR A 277 -5.07 -7.90 -9.28
C TYR A 277 -6.45 -7.35 -8.95
N VAL A 278 -6.64 -6.82 -7.74
CA VAL A 278 -7.88 -6.17 -7.32
C VAL A 278 -7.62 -4.72 -7.00
N GLY A 279 -8.41 -3.81 -7.57
CA GLY A 279 -8.28 -2.38 -7.34
C GLY A 279 -9.46 -1.60 -7.93
N ILE A 280 -9.27 -0.29 -8.10
CA ILE A 280 -10.28 0.64 -8.57
C ILE A 280 -10.02 0.90 -10.06
N SER A 281 -11.04 0.71 -10.89
CA SER A 281 -10.95 1.06 -12.31
C SER A 281 -11.06 2.57 -12.49
N LYS A 282 -10.24 3.17 -13.35
CA LYS A 282 -10.39 4.57 -13.80
C LYS A 282 -10.81 4.69 -15.28
N SER A 283 -11.22 3.58 -15.90
CA SER A 283 -11.55 3.50 -17.32
C SER A 283 -12.88 2.78 -17.57
N ASP A 284 -13.52 3.05 -18.71
CA ASP A 284 -14.73 2.36 -19.14
C ASP A 284 -14.47 0.88 -19.47
N PRO A 285 -15.48 0.00 -19.37
CA PRO A 285 -16.88 0.27 -19.00
C PRO A 285 -17.18 0.25 -17.49
N ASP A 286 -16.17 0.06 -16.64
CA ASP A 286 -16.31 -0.16 -15.19
C ASP A 286 -15.70 0.96 -14.36
N LYS A 287 -15.68 2.18 -14.91
CA LYS A 287 -15.05 3.34 -14.29
C LYS A 287 -15.56 3.57 -12.87
N TYR A 288 -14.62 3.69 -11.92
CA TYR A 288 -14.79 3.82 -10.47
C TYR A 288 -15.49 2.65 -9.76
N GLN A 289 -15.55 1.48 -10.41
CA GLN A 289 -15.91 0.23 -9.75
C GLN A 289 -14.67 -0.41 -9.12
N VAL A 290 -14.88 -1.21 -8.08
CA VAL A 290 -13.86 -2.16 -7.60
C VAL A 290 -13.92 -3.38 -8.51
N ILE A 291 -12.82 -3.68 -9.20
CA ILE A 291 -12.73 -4.79 -10.13
C ILE A 291 -11.56 -5.71 -9.76
N LYS A 292 -11.71 -7.01 -10.08
CA LYS A 292 -10.58 -7.92 -10.20
C LYS A 292 -10.24 -8.16 -11.67
N ARG A 293 -8.96 -8.25 -11.98
CA ARG A 293 -8.45 -8.61 -13.31
C ARG A 293 -7.44 -9.74 -13.21
N ARG A 294 -7.64 -10.80 -13.98
CA ARG A 294 -6.79 -11.99 -13.93
C ARG A 294 -5.48 -11.78 -14.70
N LEU A 295 -4.35 -12.12 -14.09
CA LEU A 295 -3.00 -11.98 -14.67
C LEU A 295 -2.71 -12.98 -15.79
N GLY A 296 -3.50 -14.05 -15.93
CA GLY A 296 -3.33 -15.06 -16.99
C GLY A 296 -3.98 -14.69 -18.33
N ASP A 297 -5.22 -14.19 -18.32
CA ASP A 297 -6.03 -13.96 -19.53
C ASP A 297 -6.65 -12.55 -19.61
N GLY A 298 -6.51 -11.74 -18.57
CA GLY A 298 -7.01 -10.37 -18.53
C GLY A 298 -8.50 -10.25 -18.25
N LYS A 299 -9.18 -11.36 -17.92
CA LYS A 299 -10.60 -11.37 -17.60
C LYS A 299 -10.88 -10.41 -16.44
N VAL A 300 -11.76 -9.46 -16.69
CA VAL A 300 -12.24 -8.49 -15.69
C VAL A 300 -13.53 -9.00 -15.05
N THR A 301 -13.67 -8.80 -13.75
CA THR A 301 -14.90 -9.07 -13.00
C THR A 301 -15.14 -7.91 -12.04
N ALA A 302 -16.31 -7.27 -12.15
CA ALA A 302 -16.74 -6.27 -11.18
C ALA A 302 -17.04 -6.94 -9.84
N LEU A 303 -16.46 -6.42 -8.76
CA LEU A 303 -16.71 -6.88 -7.39
C LEU A 303 -17.63 -5.94 -6.63
N MET A 304 -17.58 -4.64 -6.94
CA MET A 304 -18.49 -3.65 -6.37
C MET A 304 -18.80 -2.57 -7.41
N LYS A 305 -20.05 -2.11 -7.41
CA LYS A 305 -20.52 -1.01 -8.25
C LYS A 305 -19.79 0.30 -7.95
N TYR A 306 -20.04 1.32 -8.79
CA TYR A 306 -19.47 2.66 -8.65
C TYR A 306 -19.53 3.13 -7.19
N GLY A 307 -18.45 3.69 -6.69
CA GLY A 307 -18.44 4.37 -5.39
C GLY A 307 -17.12 5.03 -5.09
N GLU A 308 -17.01 5.55 -3.88
CA GLU A 308 -15.87 6.36 -3.41
C GLU A 308 -14.69 5.49 -2.93
N ALA A 309 -14.47 4.34 -3.56
CA ALA A 309 -13.33 3.48 -3.24
C ALA A 309 -12.03 4.18 -3.69
N GLN A 310 -11.01 4.19 -2.82
CA GLN A 310 -9.72 4.81 -3.12
C GLN A 310 -8.58 3.79 -3.21
N HIS A 311 -8.51 2.86 -2.26
CA HIS A 311 -7.41 1.90 -2.15
C HIS A 311 -7.92 0.50 -1.83
N ALA A 312 -7.28 -0.52 -2.40
CA ALA A 312 -7.56 -1.92 -2.14
C ALA A 312 -6.30 -2.65 -1.65
N SER A 313 -6.44 -3.49 -0.62
CA SER A 313 -5.37 -4.30 -0.05
C SER A 313 -5.74 -5.77 -0.02
N LEU A 314 -4.78 -6.60 -0.42
CA LEU A 314 -4.87 -8.06 -0.40
C LEU A 314 -3.78 -8.67 0.50
N ARG A 315 -3.25 -7.90 1.45
CA ARG A 315 -2.21 -8.34 2.40
C ARG A 315 -2.72 -9.31 3.49
N SER A 316 -3.96 -9.80 3.41
CA SER A 316 -4.43 -10.90 4.26
C SER A 316 -3.98 -12.24 3.67
N LEU A 317 -2.67 -12.44 3.59
CA LEU A 317 -2.04 -13.54 2.86
C LEU A 317 -2.42 -14.94 3.36
N ASP A 318 -2.79 -15.08 4.64
CA ASP A 318 -3.27 -16.32 5.26
C ASP A 318 -4.81 -16.36 5.38
N ARG A 319 -5.50 -15.36 4.82
CA ARG A 319 -6.94 -15.33 4.62
C ARG A 319 -7.28 -14.83 3.20
N PRO A 320 -7.04 -15.66 2.17
CA PRO A 320 -7.43 -15.32 0.81
C PRO A 320 -8.96 -15.25 0.67
N GLY A 321 -9.43 -14.75 -0.48
CA GLY A 321 -10.85 -14.63 -0.80
C GLY A 321 -11.51 -13.32 -0.33
N TRP A 322 -10.74 -12.40 0.26
CA TRP A 322 -11.20 -11.09 0.71
C TRP A 322 -10.24 -10.01 0.25
N VAL A 323 -10.79 -8.88 -0.22
CA VAL A 323 -10.07 -7.63 -0.43
C VAL A 323 -10.53 -6.60 0.59
N PHE A 324 -9.59 -5.87 1.19
CA PHE A 324 -9.88 -4.78 2.12
C PHE A 324 -9.88 -3.47 1.35
N VAL A 325 -11.03 -2.80 1.29
CA VAL A 325 -11.24 -1.60 0.49
C VAL A 325 -11.43 -0.40 1.41
N SER A 326 -10.65 0.65 1.16
CA SER A 326 -10.75 1.94 1.83
C SER A 326 -11.65 2.86 1.01
N TYR A 327 -12.77 3.27 1.59
CA TYR A 327 -13.70 4.22 0.99
C TYR A 327 -13.51 5.62 1.57
N ALA A 328 -13.49 6.63 0.70
CA ALA A 328 -13.59 8.04 1.05
C ALA A 328 -15.02 8.54 0.87
N GLY A 329 -15.22 9.74 0.33
CA GLY A 329 -16.54 10.33 0.15
C GLY A 329 -17.13 10.94 1.42
N ILE A 330 -18.24 11.66 1.25
CA ILE A 330 -18.99 12.26 2.35
C ILE A 330 -20.26 11.44 2.55
N PRO A 331 -20.55 10.93 3.78
CA PRO A 331 -21.72 10.07 4.02
C PRO A 331 -23.05 10.66 3.57
N ALA A 332 -23.25 11.96 3.80
CA ALA A 332 -24.45 12.66 3.35
C ALA A 332 -24.61 12.64 1.83
N GLU A 333 -23.52 12.77 1.06
CA GLU A 333 -23.56 12.72 -0.40
C GLU A 333 -23.78 11.31 -0.90
N VAL A 334 -23.00 10.33 -0.43
CA VAL A 334 -23.13 8.92 -0.84
C VAL A 334 -24.55 8.40 -0.57
N SER A 335 -25.18 8.82 0.53
CA SER A 335 -26.55 8.40 0.87
C SER A 335 -27.63 8.86 -0.12
N LYS A 336 -27.37 9.91 -0.92
CA LYS A 336 -28.31 10.41 -1.94
C LYS A 336 -28.34 9.52 -3.19
N HIS A 337 -27.28 8.73 -3.43
CA HIS A 337 -27.11 7.92 -4.63
C HIS A 337 -27.33 6.43 -4.35
N LYS A 338 -28.56 5.95 -4.53
CA LYS A 338 -28.94 4.55 -4.25
C LYS A 338 -28.23 3.53 -5.17
N ASP A 339 -27.85 3.95 -6.35
CA ASP A 339 -27.12 3.18 -7.36
C ASP A 339 -25.63 3.04 -7.03
N TRP A 340 -25.07 3.86 -6.14
CA TRP A 340 -23.67 3.78 -5.72
C TRP A 340 -23.44 2.76 -4.59
N ALA A 341 -22.21 2.29 -4.45
CA ALA A 341 -21.78 1.51 -3.29
C ALA A 341 -22.04 2.34 -2.02
N PRO A 342 -22.78 1.82 -1.02
CA PRO A 342 -23.29 2.61 0.10
C PRO A 342 -22.23 2.78 1.21
N TYR A 343 -21.01 3.13 0.82
CA TYR A 343 -19.81 3.08 1.63
C TYR A 343 -19.07 4.40 1.52
N SER A 344 -18.80 5.02 2.67
CA SER A 344 -18.01 6.25 2.75
C SER A 344 -17.27 6.36 4.07
N GLN A 345 -16.05 6.91 4.04
CA GLN A 345 -15.15 7.04 5.21
C GLN A 345 -15.13 5.77 6.06
N GLN A 346 -14.85 4.64 5.41
CA GLN A 346 -14.88 3.34 6.06
C GLN A 346 -13.96 2.35 5.38
N VAL A 347 -13.52 1.37 6.17
CA VAL A 347 -12.89 0.16 5.65
C VAL A 347 -13.92 -0.95 5.58
N VAL A 348 -13.94 -1.69 4.48
CA VAL A 348 -14.75 -2.91 4.33
C VAL A 348 -13.87 -4.07 3.86
N ALA A 349 -14.27 -5.29 4.19
CA ALA A 349 -13.79 -6.49 3.51
C ALA A 349 -14.84 -6.92 2.48
N LEU A 350 -14.45 -7.10 1.23
CA LEU A 350 -15.30 -7.50 0.11
C LEU A 350 -14.83 -8.87 -0.42
N ARG A 351 -15.77 -9.80 -0.67
CA ARG A 351 -15.44 -11.11 -1.25
C ARG A 351 -14.88 -10.96 -2.66
N THR A 352 -13.80 -11.69 -2.96
CA THR A 352 -13.21 -11.69 -4.31
C THR A 352 -13.92 -12.61 -5.29
N ASP A 353 -14.80 -13.50 -4.83
CA ASP A 353 -15.52 -14.47 -5.68
C ASP A 353 -16.63 -13.85 -6.54
N GLY A 354 -16.94 -12.56 -6.35
CA GLY A 354 -17.98 -11.85 -7.11
C GLY A 354 -19.39 -11.99 -6.54
N SER A 355 -19.56 -12.63 -5.37
CA SER A 355 -20.84 -12.72 -4.66
C SER A 355 -21.40 -11.36 -4.20
N GLY A 356 -20.53 -10.35 -4.09
CA GLY A 356 -20.88 -9.04 -3.53
C GLY A 356 -21.04 -9.04 -2.01
N GLU A 357 -20.66 -10.13 -1.32
CA GLU A 357 -20.66 -10.17 0.14
C GLU A 357 -19.64 -9.17 0.70
N VAL A 358 -20.09 -8.36 1.64
CA VAL A 358 -19.30 -7.31 2.28
C VAL A 358 -19.42 -7.39 3.80
N ARG A 359 -18.29 -7.20 4.47
CA ARG A 359 -18.21 -6.98 5.92
C ARG A 359 -17.73 -5.56 6.16
N ARG A 360 -18.58 -4.74 6.80
CA ARG A 360 -18.16 -3.41 7.27
C ARG A 360 -17.23 -3.58 8.47
N ILE A 361 -16.05 -2.95 8.41
CA ILE A 361 -15.03 -3.10 9.45
C ILE A 361 -15.08 -1.93 10.42
N VAL A 362 -14.86 -0.71 9.94
CA VAL A 362 -14.74 0.47 10.80
C VAL A 362 -14.97 1.75 10.01
N ASN A 363 -15.51 2.77 10.66
CA ASN A 363 -15.48 4.14 10.15
C ASN A 363 -14.10 4.78 10.35
N THR A 364 -13.56 5.38 9.30
CA THR A 364 -12.21 5.93 9.30
C THR A 364 -12.20 7.40 9.74
N LEU A 365 -13.32 8.11 9.57
CA LEU A 365 -13.46 9.54 9.85
C LEU A 365 -12.37 10.38 9.17
N ASN A 366 -11.97 10.03 7.95
CA ASN A 366 -10.98 10.81 7.22
C ASN A 366 -11.63 12.02 6.54
N ALA A 367 -11.09 13.21 6.78
CA ALA A 367 -11.50 14.43 6.09
C ALA A 367 -10.52 14.73 4.95
N PRO A 368 -10.99 14.88 3.70
CA PRO A 368 -10.11 15.14 2.55
C PRO A 368 -9.29 16.43 2.74
N PHE A 369 -7.98 16.35 2.55
CA PHE A 369 -7.08 17.51 2.57
C PHE A 369 -5.83 17.31 1.70
N ASP A 370 -5.09 16.24 1.95
CA ASP A 370 -3.87 15.87 1.22
C ASP A 370 -3.74 14.34 1.08
N TYR A 371 -2.67 13.88 0.43
CA TYR A 371 -2.37 12.46 0.26
C TYR A 371 -2.31 11.70 1.59
N TRP A 372 -1.76 12.31 2.64
CA TRP A 372 -1.64 11.66 3.95
C TRP A 372 -2.99 11.50 4.64
N SER A 373 -3.95 12.38 4.35
CA SER A 373 -5.33 12.27 4.84
C SER A 373 -6.15 11.14 4.19
N GLU A 374 -5.65 10.52 3.12
CA GLU A 374 -6.29 9.34 2.52
C GLU A 374 -6.21 8.13 3.45
N THR A 375 -7.27 7.32 3.45
CA THR A 375 -7.27 6.05 4.18
C THR A 375 -6.54 4.99 3.36
N HIS A 376 -5.40 4.54 3.88
CA HIS A 376 -4.68 3.38 3.37
C HIS A 376 -4.91 2.21 4.34
N ALA A 377 -5.90 1.35 4.11
CA ALA A 377 -6.10 0.19 4.95
C ALA A 377 -5.16 -0.97 4.56
N SER A 378 -4.52 -1.61 5.53
CA SER A 378 -3.72 -2.82 5.34
C SER A 378 -4.06 -3.86 6.43
N PRO A 379 -4.50 -5.08 6.06
CA PRO A 379 -4.78 -6.15 7.01
C PRO A 379 -3.50 -6.86 7.51
N SER A 380 -3.58 -7.50 8.67
CA SER A 380 -2.62 -8.52 9.11
C SER A 380 -2.70 -9.76 8.20
N PRO A 381 -1.67 -10.64 8.18
CA PRO A 381 -1.67 -11.86 7.36
C PRO A 381 -2.94 -12.71 7.51
N ASP A 382 -3.45 -12.87 8.73
CA ASP A 382 -4.68 -13.64 9.00
C ASP A 382 -5.99 -12.84 8.86
N GLY A 383 -5.90 -11.55 8.52
CA GLY A 383 -7.03 -10.61 8.41
C GLY A 383 -7.74 -10.29 9.73
N SER A 384 -7.17 -10.63 10.90
CA SER A 384 -7.77 -10.37 12.22
C SER A 384 -7.51 -8.95 12.72
N GLN A 385 -6.54 -8.25 12.14
CA GLN A 385 -6.20 -6.85 12.44
C GLN A 385 -6.18 -6.05 11.14
N ILE A 386 -6.61 -4.79 11.21
CA ILE A 386 -6.55 -3.89 10.07
C ILE A 386 -6.03 -2.55 10.57
N VAL A 387 -4.89 -2.12 10.02
CA VAL A 387 -4.40 -0.75 10.22
C VAL A 387 -5.04 0.16 9.19
N TRP A 388 -5.34 1.40 9.55
CA TRP A 388 -5.63 2.47 8.61
C TRP A 388 -5.13 3.82 9.12
N SER A 389 -4.91 4.74 8.19
CA SER A 389 -4.54 6.13 8.49
C SER A 389 -5.75 7.06 8.45
N SER A 390 -5.79 8.06 9.34
CA SER A 390 -6.84 9.09 9.35
C SER A 390 -6.38 10.36 10.08
N ASN A 391 -6.81 11.52 9.57
CA ASN A 391 -6.72 12.81 10.27
C ASN A 391 -7.90 13.08 11.23
N TRP A 392 -8.76 12.07 11.42
CA TRP A 392 -9.85 12.07 12.38
C TRP A 392 -10.76 13.31 12.27
N GLY A 393 -11.20 13.60 11.05
CA GLY A 393 -12.17 14.64 10.74
C GLY A 393 -11.61 16.06 10.75
N VAL A 394 -10.28 16.23 10.86
CA VAL A 394 -9.62 17.55 10.89
C VAL A 394 -8.82 17.77 9.59
N PRO A 395 -9.37 18.48 8.58
CA PRO A 395 -8.62 18.87 7.40
C PRO A 395 -7.32 19.59 7.76
N GLY A 396 -6.19 19.14 7.22
CA GLY A 396 -4.85 19.67 7.52
C GLY A 396 -4.33 19.36 8.93
N GLY A 397 -5.07 18.60 9.72
CA GLY A 397 -4.63 18.09 11.02
C GLY A 397 -3.65 16.93 10.89
N PRO A 398 -2.99 16.53 11.99
CA PRO A 398 -2.08 15.38 11.99
C PRO A 398 -2.79 14.09 11.58
N VAL A 399 -2.09 13.25 10.82
CA VAL A 399 -2.54 11.91 10.45
C VAL A 399 -1.99 10.88 11.41
N TYR A 400 -2.89 10.04 11.93
CA TYR A 400 -2.59 8.96 12.85
C TYR A 400 -2.91 7.61 12.22
N ASP A 401 -2.27 6.58 12.74
CA ASP A 401 -2.67 5.20 12.48
C ASP A 401 -3.52 4.65 13.62
N PHE A 402 -4.49 3.86 13.21
CA PHE A 402 -5.41 3.15 14.07
C PHE A 402 -5.42 1.68 13.67
N VAL A 403 -5.73 0.79 14.62
CA VAL A 403 -5.90 -0.64 14.33
C VAL A 403 -7.22 -1.15 14.87
N ALA A 404 -7.98 -1.83 14.00
CA ALA A 404 -9.26 -2.46 14.31
C ALA A 404 -9.06 -3.97 14.46
N ARG A 405 -9.80 -4.58 15.38
CA ARG A 405 -9.86 -6.03 15.58
C ARG A 405 -11.09 -6.59 14.86
N VAL A 406 -10.87 -7.56 13.97
CA VAL A 406 -11.96 -8.20 13.21
C VAL A 406 -12.12 -9.64 13.64
N GLU A 407 -13.31 -9.94 14.13
CA GLU A 407 -13.73 -11.30 14.37
C GLU A 407 -14.27 -11.89 13.06
N TRP A 408 -13.81 -13.08 12.71
CA TRP A 408 -14.35 -13.84 11.59
C TRP A 408 -15.33 -14.88 12.12
N PRO A 409 -16.48 -15.11 11.46
CA PRO A 409 -17.33 -16.25 11.79
C PRO A 409 -16.48 -17.52 11.81
N ARG A 410 -16.71 -18.40 12.80
CA ARG A 410 -16.11 -19.73 12.77
C ARG A 410 -16.66 -20.45 11.54
N SER A 411 -15.74 -20.89 10.67
CA SER A 411 -16.05 -21.71 9.49
C SER A 411 -16.66 -23.04 9.88
#